data_AF-A0A8T2V0R6-F1
#
_entry.id   AF-A0A8T2V0R6-F1
#
_cell.length_a   1.000
_cell.length_b   1.000
_cell.length_c   1.000
_cell.angle_alpha   90.00
_cell.angle_beta   90.00
_cell.angle_gamma   90.00
#
_symmetry.space_group_name_H-M   'P 1'
#
loop_
_entity.id
_entity.type
_entity.pdbx_description
1 polymer ?
#
loop_
_entity_poly.entity_id
_entity_poly.type
_entity_poly.pdbx_seq_one_letter_code
_entity_poly.pdbx_strand_id
1 'polypeptide(L)' 'MHTWILDSGASFHVTPHRELFSDYTEGRHGVVHLGDNYACDIAGIDTLQLKFQHGSVFAL' A
#
# COMPACT_ATOMS: atom_id res chain seq x y z
N MET A 1 -16.85 2.60 -3.76
CA MET A 1 -15.87 3.61 -4.21
C MET A 1 -14.66 3.44 -3.31
N HIS A 2 -13.50 3.10 -3.87
CA HIS A 2 -12.25 3.02 -3.11
C HIS A 2 -11.51 4.34 -3.34
N THR A 3 -11.42 5.15 -2.29
CA THR A 3 -10.76 6.46 -2.35
C THR A 3 -9.46 6.36 -1.59
N TRP A 4 -8.34 6.61 -2.27
CA TRP A 4 -7.03 6.73 -1.62
C TRP A 4 -6.90 8.10 -0.97
N ILE A 5 -6.30 8.14 0.22
CA ILE A 5 -5.91 9.38 0.91
C ILE A 5 -4.40 9.52 0.77
N LEU A 6 -3.94 10.66 0.26
CA LEU A 6 -2.52 10.96 0.20
C LEU A 6 -2.08 11.56 1.54
N ASP A 7 -1.20 10.86 2.24
CA ASP A 7 -0.64 11.26 3.53
C ASP A 7 0.88 11.38 3.41
N SER A 8 1.41 12.60 3.52
CA SER A 8 2.86 12.84 3.44
C SER A 8 3.63 12.33 4.67
N GLY A 9 2.95 12.01 5.77
CA GLY A 9 3.53 11.39 6.96
C GLY A 9 3.55 9.86 6.91
N ALA A 10 2.87 9.24 5.93
CA ALA A 10 2.83 7.79 5.81
C ALA A 10 4.14 7.25 5.21
N SER A 11 4.75 6.28 5.90
CA SER A 11 5.91 5.55 5.39
C SER A 11 5.52 4.36 4.50
N PHE A 12 4.31 3.83 4.68
CA PHE A 12 3.78 2.69 3.94
C PHE A 12 2.35 2.96 3.50
N HIS A 13 1.98 2.45 2.34
CA HIS A 13 0.60 2.38 1.89
C HIS A 13 -0.03 1.08 2.41
N VAL A 14 -1.28 1.12 2.86
CA VAL A 14 -1.99 -0.06 3.37
C VAL A 14 -3.39 -0.08 2.79
N THR A 15 -3.83 -1.23 2.28
CA THR A 15 -5.20 -1.44 1.79
C THR A 15 -5.69 -2.83 2.21
N PRO A 16 -6.96 -2.99 2.60
CA PRO A 16 -7.56 -4.31 2.81
C PRO A 16 -7.90 -5.03 1.49
N HIS A 17 -7.79 -4.34 0.35
CA HIS A 17 -8.22 -4.82 -0.96
C HIS A 17 -7.05 -5.38 -1.76
N ARG A 18 -6.74 -6.68 -1.54
CA ARG A 18 -5.68 -7.39 -2.26
C ARG A 18 -5.91 -7.41 -3.78
N GLU A 19 -7.16 -7.37 -4.22
CA GLU A 19 -7.55 -7.35 -5.64
C GLU A 19 -7.11 -6.07 -6.38
N LEU A 20 -6.69 -5.03 -5.67
CA LEU A 20 -6.16 -3.81 -6.28
C LEU A 20 -4.68 -3.94 -6.68
N PHE A 21 -4.02 -5.01 -6.22
CA PHE A 21 -2.60 -5.24 -6.46
C PHE A 21 -2.36 -5.92 -7.81
N SER A 22 -1.25 -5.54 -8.46
CA SER A 22 -0.94 -5.99 -9.83
C SER A 22 0.23 -6.98 -9.90
N ASP A 23 1.18 -6.90 -8.97
CA ASP A 23 2.37 -7.74 -8.78
C ASP A 23 2.52 -8.31 -7.35
N TYR A 24 1.40 -8.47 -6.64
CA TYR A 24 1.37 -8.89 -5.23
C TYR A 24 2.25 -10.12 -4.94
N THR A 25 3.25 -9.90 -4.11
CA THR A 25 4.16 -10.94 -3.64
C THR A 25 3.80 -11.32 -2.20
N GLU A 26 3.09 -12.43 -2.05
CA GLU A 26 2.82 -13.04 -0.73
C GLU A 26 4.11 -13.44 -0.03
N GLY A 27 4.16 -13.23 1.28
CA GLY A 27 5.30 -13.62 2.08
C GLY A 27 5.38 -12.90 3.40
N ARG A 28 6.35 -13.31 4.24
CA ARG A 28 6.59 -12.68 5.53
C ARG A 28 7.68 -11.63 5.35
N HIS A 29 7.27 -10.37 5.21
CA HIS A 29 8.19 -9.27 4.87
C HIS A 29 8.58 -8.38 6.07
N GLY A 30 8.10 -8.72 7.27
CA GLY A 30 8.34 -7.97 8.49
C GLY A 30 7.03 -7.62 9.19
N VAL A 31 7.11 -6.64 10.09
CA VAL A 31 6.01 -6.22 10.95
C VAL A 31 5.91 -4.70 10.92
N VAL A 32 4.70 -4.16 10.81
CA VAL A 32 4.41 -2.72 10.95
C VAL A 32 3.79 -2.47 12.32
N HIS A 33 4.27 -1.44 13.00
CA HIS A 33 3.67 -0.95 14.25
C HIS A 33 2.64 0.14 13.94
N LEU A 34 1.41 -0.07 14.39
CA LEU A 34 0.32 0.88 14.26
C LEU A 34 0.40 1.97 15.34
N GLY A 35 -0.41 3.02 15.21
CA GLY A 35 -0.43 4.15 16.15
C GLY A 35 -0.81 3.78 17.59
N ASP A 36 -1.40 2.61 17.82
CA ASP A 36 -1.71 2.03 19.13
C ASP A 36 -0.63 1.04 19.61
N ASN A 37 0.54 1.02 18.97
CA ASN A 37 1.65 0.08 19.16
C ASN A 37 1.33 -1.39 18.80
N TYR A 38 0.16 -1.66 18.23
CA TYR A 38 -0.14 -3.00 17.74
C TYR A 38 0.80 -3.38 16.59
N ALA A 39 1.30 -4.62 16.62
CA ALA A 39 2.25 -5.11 15.64
C ALA A 39 1.52 -6.02 14.64
N CYS A 40 1.54 -5.66 13.35
CA CYS A 40 0.86 -6.38 12.28
C CYS A 40 1.88 -6.97 11.29
N ASP A 41 1.77 -8.26 10.98
CA ASP A 41 2.60 -8.91 9.95
C ASP A 41 2.29 -8.34 8.55
N ILE A 42 3.34 -8.05 7.78
CA ILE A 42 3.20 -7.69 6.36
C ILE A 42 2.95 -8.98 5.57
N ALA A 43 1.70 -9.20 5.15
CA ALA A 43 1.28 -10.41 4.43
C ALA A 43 1.78 -10.47 2.97
N GLY A 44 2.09 -9.33 2.37
CA GLY A 44 2.66 -9.22 1.04
C GLY A 44 2.93 -7.77 0.65
N ILE A 45 3.71 -7.59 -0.41
CA ILE A 45 4.11 -6.28 -0.95
C ILE A 45 3.71 -6.24 -2.42
N ASP A 46 3.32 -5.05 -2.90
CA ASP A 46 2.97 -4.77 -4.28
C ASP A 46 3.52 -3.40 -4.69
N THR A 47 3.68 -3.19 -5.99
CA THR A 47 3.98 -1.87 -6.57
C THR A 47 2.68 -1.13 -6.93
N LEU A 48 2.40 -0.01 -6.26
CA LEU A 48 1.19 0.78 -6.56
C LEU A 48 1.44 1.73 -7.73
N GLN A 49 0.62 1.64 -8.79
CA GLN A 49 0.67 2.60 -9.90
C GLN A 49 -0.40 3.69 -9.78
N LEU A 50 0.06 4.93 -9.62
CA LEU A 50 -0.78 6.12 -9.66
C LEU A 50 -0.84 6.67 -11.08
N LYS A 51 -2.04 6.69 -11.67
CA LYS A 51 -2.28 7.30 -12.98
C LYS A 51 -2.94 8.66 -12.82
N PHE A 52 -2.28 9.71 -13.28
CA PHE A 52 -2.81 11.07 -13.25
C PHE A 52 -3.66 11.36 -14.49
N GLN A 53 -4.48 12.41 -14.41
CA GLN A 53 -5.41 12.80 -15.48
C GLN A 53 -4.72 13.05 -16.83
N HIS A 54 -3.46 13.51 -16.81
CA HIS A 54 -2.66 13.78 -18.01
C HIS A 54 -1.88 12.56 -18.51
N GLY A 55 -2.17 11.37 -17.99
CA GLY A 55 -1.57 10.11 -18.44
C GLY A 55 -0.18 9.82 -17.86
N SER A 56 0.40 10.72 -17.05
CA SER A 56 1.59 10.38 -16.28
C SER A 56 1.28 9.26 -15.30
N VAL A 57 2.24 8.35 -15.16
CA VAL A 57 2.18 7.23 -14.24
C VAL A 57 3.34 7.34 -13.27
N PHE A 58 3.06 7.15 -11.99
CA PHE A 58 4.06 7.10 -10.94
C PHE A 58 3.91 5.80 -10.18
N ALA A 59 5.02 5.06 -10.04
CA ALA A 59 5.08 3.83 -9.27
C ALA A 59 5.62 4.15 -7.88
N LEU A 60 4.89 3.72 -6.85
CA LEU A 60 5.27 3.78 -5.44
C LEU A 60 5.77 2.43 -4.96
#